data_AF-A0A7W1I9S4-F1
#
_entry.id   AF-A0A7W1I9S4-F1
#
_cell.length_a   1.000
_cell.length_b   1.000
_cell.length_c   1.000
_cell.angle_alpha   90.00
_cell.angle_beta   90.00
_cell.angle_gamma   90.00
#
_symmetry.space_group_name_H-M   'P 1'
#
loop_
_entity.id
_entity.type
_entity.pdbx_description
1 polymer ?
#
loop_
_entity_poly.entity_id
_entity_poly.type
_entity_poly.pdbx_seq_one_letter_code
_entity_poly.pdbx_strand_id
1 'polypeptide(L)'
;MSYARLALPLILLVLQLACTAQKADPDFTSPNHVPAYTGSGPVVCIDAAHNNAHTADGLYRPFAATMERDGYQVVSQDVHVASTSLSKCAVYVSVNAAGGRTYKLFGLNLPTKSRERRHLSAFSPDEIIALRNWIERGGSILLIADHHPFGLAASALSTALGVEMGGGFTEAANSGASNSLDRSQLLFSRENGLLGTHPILSGRKAAEQIARVQTFTGQSLRSRTGTPLLILGDSATDYLPENGKLVSRTAFGPAQAYTVTLGKGRVVVMGEAAALTAQVDDKGNKFGMQVAGTDNLQFVLNIMHWLSRLL
;
A
#
# COMPACT_ATOMS: atom_id res chain seq x y z
N MET A 1 -31.16 -59.43 -0.40
CA MET A 1 -29.74 -59.40 0.05
C MET A 1 -28.90 -59.10 -1.19
N SER A 2 -28.04 -58.10 -1.32
CA SER A 2 -27.41 -57.16 -0.39
C SER A 2 -27.06 -55.87 -1.18
N TYR A 3 -27.09 -54.72 -0.51
CA TYR A 3 -26.54 -53.46 -1.01
C TYR A 3 -25.00 -53.52 -1.08
N ALA A 4 -24.38 -52.91 -2.08
CA ALA A 4 -23.02 -52.39 -1.98
C ALA A 4 -22.88 -51.10 -2.81
N ARG A 5 -22.71 -49.99 -2.06
CA ARG A 5 -22.35 -48.65 -2.51
C ARG A 5 -20.83 -48.57 -2.78
N LEU A 6 -20.43 -47.41 -3.32
CA LEU A 6 -19.10 -46.77 -3.27
C LEU A 6 -18.10 -47.25 -4.35
N ALA A 7 -17.30 -46.40 -4.99
CA ALA A 7 -17.16 -44.95 -4.94
C ALA A 7 -16.46 -44.50 -6.24
N LEU A 8 -16.88 -43.34 -6.74
CA LEU A 8 -16.15 -42.56 -7.73
C LEU A 8 -14.81 -42.13 -7.11
N PRO A 9 -13.63 -42.41 -7.68
CA PRO A 9 -12.41 -41.79 -7.18
C PRO A 9 -12.41 -40.34 -7.67
N LEU A 10 -12.90 -39.45 -6.81
CA LEU A 10 -12.61 -38.03 -6.83
C LEU A 10 -11.09 -37.90 -6.59
N ILE A 11 -10.30 -37.95 -7.67
CA ILE A 11 -8.89 -37.54 -7.62
C ILE A 11 -8.90 -36.01 -7.60
N LEU A 12 -9.17 -35.47 -6.41
CA LEU A 12 -8.89 -34.09 -6.05
C LEU A 12 -7.37 -33.98 -5.90
N LEU A 13 -6.64 -33.91 -7.02
CA LEU A 13 -5.25 -33.49 -7.00
C LEU A 13 -5.23 -31.98 -6.74
N VAL A 14 -5.44 -31.62 -5.48
CA VAL A 14 -5.13 -30.28 -4.96
C VAL A 14 -3.62 -30.20 -4.99
N LEU A 15 -3.07 -29.71 -6.10
CA LEU A 15 -1.73 -29.15 -6.09
C LEU A 15 -1.75 -28.02 -5.06
N GLN A 16 -1.25 -28.29 -3.86
CA GLN A 16 -0.88 -27.28 -2.89
C GLN A 16 0.30 -26.50 -3.45
N LEU A 17 0.04 -25.60 -4.40
CA LEU A 17 0.83 -24.39 -4.51
C LEU A 17 0.50 -23.59 -3.25
N ALA A 18 1.29 -23.81 -2.20
CA ALA A 18 1.31 -22.98 -1.01
C ALA A 18 1.70 -21.56 -1.46
N CYS A 19 0.70 -20.80 -1.89
CA CYS A 19 0.81 -19.36 -1.99
C CYS A 19 0.95 -18.88 -0.54
N THR A 20 2.16 -18.53 -0.13
CA THR A 20 2.45 -18.01 1.21
C THR A 20 1.58 -16.77 1.43
N ALA A 21 0.52 -16.93 2.21
CA ALA A 21 -0.44 -15.86 2.41
C ALA A 21 0.11 -14.94 3.51
N GLN A 22 0.45 -13.70 3.16
CA GLN A 22 0.74 -12.71 4.19
C GLN A 22 -0.54 -12.42 4.98
N LYS A 23 -0.38 -12.28 6.29
CA LYS A 23 -1.41 -11.84 7.22
C LYS A 23 -0.87 -10.67 8.05
N ALA A 24 -1.77 -9.85 8.57
CA ALA A 24 -1.39 -8.92 9.63
C ALA A 24 -0.74 -9.73 10.77
N ASP A 25 0.42 -9.28 11.23
CA ASP A 25 1.10 -9.93 12.34
C ASP A 25 0.27 -9.72 13.62
N PRO A 26 -0.31 -10.78 14.21
CA PRO A 26 -1.15 -10.66 15.39
C PRO A 26 -0.35 -10.25 16.64
N ASP A 27 0.97 -10.47 16.62
CA ASP A 27 1.88 -10.19 17.73
C ASP A 27 2.57 -8.82 17.57
N PHE A 28 2.29 -8.09 16.47
CA PHE A 28 2.82 -6.75 16.30
C PHE A 28 2.22 -5.78 17.33
N THR A 29 3.09 -5.29 18.20
CA THR A 29 2.82 -4.13 19.04
C THR A 29 3.63 -2.95 18.53
N SER A 30 2.95 -1.89 18.11
CA SER A 30 3.62 -0.64 17.72
C SER A 30 4.56 -0.19 18.84
N PRO A 31 5.88 0.00 18.59
CA PRO A 31 6.83 0.41 19.61
C PRO A 31 6.42 1.65 20.39
N ASN A 32 6.84 1.71 21.66
CA ASN A 32 6.60 2.87 22.52
C ASN A 32 7.25 4.12 21.90
N HIS A 33 6.44 5.13 21.61
CA HIS A 33 6.86 6.48 21.23
C HIS A 33 6.00 7.50 21.97
N VAL A 34 6.45 8.76 22.01
CA VAL A 34 5.62 9.86 22.51
C VAL A 34 4.57 10.18 21.44
N PRO A 35 3.27 10.06 21.73
CA PRO A 35 2.23 10.33 20.75
C PRO A 35 2.31 11.79 20.30
N ALA A 36 2.11 12.01 19.00
CA ALA A 36 2.00 13.33 18.41
C ALA A 36 0.78 14.10 18.92
N TYR A 37 -0.30 13.40 19.27
CA TYR A 37 -1.54 13.99 19.74
C TYR A 37 -1.96 13.38 21.09
N THR A 38 -2.20 14.22 22.10
CA THR A 38 -2.57 13.78 23.45
C THR A 38 -4.08 13.95 23.75
N GLY A 39 -4.91 14.17 22.72
CA GLY A 39 -6.35 14.48 22.84
C GLY A 39 -7.12 14.07 21.58
N SER A 40 -8.09 14.88 21.14
CA SER A 40 -8.86 14.64 19.91
C SER A 40 -8.04 14.88 18.65
N GLY A 41 -7.06 14.00 18.37
CA GLY A 41 -6.22 14.09 17.19
C GLY A 41 -7.03 13.98 15.88
N PRO A 42 -6.38 14.25 14.73
CA PRO A 42 -7.03 14.23 13.42
C PRO A 42 -7.70 12.89 13.13
N VAL A 43 -8.81 12.91 12.40
CA VAL A 43 -9.51 11.68 11.99
C VAL A 43 -8.86 11.10 10.73
N VAL A 44 -8.41 9.86 10.83
CA VAL A 44 -7.88 9.05 9.73
C VAL A 44 -8.97 8.08 9.27
N CYS A 45 -9.51 8.33 8.08
CA CYS A 45 -10.50 7.47 7.46
C CYS A 45 -9.80 6.44 6.58
N ILE A 46 -9.80 5.17 6.98
CA ILE A 46 -9.22 4.07 6.19
C ILE A 46 -10.32 3.43 5.37
N ASP A 47 -10.16 3.46 4.06
CA ASP A 47 -11.07 2.89 3.08
C ASP A 47 -11.40 1.42 3.37
N ALA A 48 -12.69 1.08 3.35
CA ALA A 48 -13.21 -0.28 3.38
C ALA A 48 -14.34 -0.47 2.36
N ALA A 49 -14.60 0.51 1.49
CA ALA A 49 -15.69 0.49 0.52
C ALA A 49 -15.29 -0.09 -0.85
N HIS A 50 -13.98 -0.23 -1.13
CA HIS A 50 -13.48 -0.53 -2.48
C HIS A 50 -12.83 -1.92 -2.62
N ASN A 51 -13.42 -2.95 -2.02
CA ASN A 51 -12.97 -4.36 -2.13
C ASN A 51 -11.50 -4.62 -1.73
N ASN A 52 -10.89 -3.72 -0.97
CA ASN A 52 -9.54 -3.84 -0.46
C ASN A 52 -9.49 -4.80 0.75
N ALA A 53 -8.38 -5.51 0.90
CA ALA A 53 -8.08 -6.31 2.10
C ALA A 53 -7.31 -5.52 3.17
N HIS A 54 -6.71 -4.39 2.77
CA HIS A 54 -5.92 -3.50 3.61
C HIS A 54 -6.84 -2.45 4.22
N THR A 55 -7.74 -2.90 5.11
CA THR A 55 -8.66 -2.06 5.89
C THR A 55 -8.15 -1.91 7.33
N ALA A 56 -8.79 -1.05 8.12
CA ALA A 56 -8.47 -0.85 9.54
C ALA A 56 -8.54 -2.14 10.37
N ASP A 57 -9.42 -3.07 10.01
CA ASP A 57 -9.58 -4.37 10.69
C ASP A 57 -8.89 -5.52 9.94
N GLY A 58 -8.31 -5.24 8.78
CA GLY A 58 -7.71 -6.21 7.87
C GLY A 58 -6.18 -6.20 7.92
N LEU A 59 -5.55 -6.29 6.75
CA LEU A 59 -4.08 -6.31 6.63
C LEU A 59 -3.42 -5.00 7.09
N TYR A 60 -4.18 -3.92 7.28
CA TYR A 60 -3.69 -2.63 7.78
C TYR A 60 -4.06 -2.37 9.25
N ARG A 61 -4.56 -3.37 9.97
CA ARG A 61 -4.74 -3.27 11.42
C ARG A 61 -3.50 -2.78 12.17
N PRO A 62 -2.27 -3.24 11.87
CA PRO A 62 -1.06 -2.70 12.48
C PRO A 62 -0.85 -1.20 12.21
N PHE A 63 -1.14 -0.74 11.00
CA PHE A 63 -1.10 0.69 10.66
C PHE A 63 -2.12 1.47 11.48
N ALA A 64 -3.37 1.00 11.55
CA ALA A 64 -4.44 1.60 12.36
C ALA A 64 -4.03 1.70 13.83
N ALA A 65 -3.53 0.61 14.42
CA ALA A 65 -3.06 0.59 15.80
C ALA A 65 -1.88 1.56 16.05
N THR A 66 -0.96 1.71 15.09
CA THR A 66 0.11 2.73 15.16
C THR A 66 -0.47 4.15 15.14
N MET A 67 -1.47 4.42 14.30
CA MET A 67 -2.14 5.74 14.26
C MET A 67 -2.88 6.06 15.56
N GLU A 68 -3.65 5.12 16.10
CA GLU A 68 -4.34 5.27 17.39
C GLU A 68 -3.33 5.52 18.51
N ARG A 69 -2.22 4.77 18.51
CA ARG A 69 -1.14 4.93 19.49
C ARG A 69 -0.47 6.30 19.41
N ASP A 70 -0.36 6.88 18.22
CA ASP A 70 0.18 8.23 18.00
C ASP A 70 -0.87 9.34 18.27
N GLY A 71 -2.09 8.96 18.65
CA GLY A 71 -3.15 9.86 19.09
C GLY A 71 -4.13 10.29 18.01
N TYR A 72 -4.09 9.67 16.83
CA TYR A 72 -5.12 9.86 15.81
C TYR A 72 -6.42 9.15 16.18
N GLN A 73 -7.53 9.62 15.62
CA GLN A 73 -8.80 8.90 15.65
C GLN A 73 -8.93 8.09 14.35
N VAL A 74 -8.94 6.76 14.43
CA VAL A 74 -9.06 5.91 13.25
C VAL A 74 -10.52 5.51 13.02
N VAL A 75 -10.97 5.63 11.77
CA VAL A 75 -12.32 5.25 11.36
C VAL A 75 -12.23 4.37 10.12
N SER A 76 -12.88 3.20 10.18
CA SER A 76 -13.13 2.39 8.98
C SER A 76 -14.20 3.06 8.13
N GLN A 77 -13.88 3.34 6.86
CA GLN A 77 -14.72 4.06 5.92
C GLN A 77 -15.35 3.08 4.93
N ASP A 78 -16.45 2.47 5.34
CA ASP A 78 -17.21 1.44 4.59
C ASP A 78 -18.32 2.02 3.69
N VAL A 79 -18.49 3.34 3.71
CA VAL A 79 -19.38 4.08 2.81
C VAL A 79 -18.57 4.67 1.65
N HIS A 80 -19.16 4.63 0.45
CA HIS A 80 -18.62 5.26 -0.75
C HIS A 80 -18.18 6.71 -0.54
N VAL A 81 -17.22 7.12 -1.35
CA VAL A 81 -16.63 8.45 -1.29
C VAL A 81 -17.64 9.49 -1.76
N ALA A 82 -17.91 10.48 -0.90
CA ALA A 82 -18.78 11.61 -1.18
C ALA A 82 -18.34 12.79 -0.30
N SER A 83 -18.79 14.00 -0.65
CA SER A 83 -18.49 15.20 0.14
C SER A 83 -18.86 15.03 1.62
N THR A 84 -20.03 14.43 1.88
CA THR A 84 -20.52 14.15 3.24
C THR A 84 -19.66 13.14 3.98
N SER A 85 -19.27 12.03 3.35
CA SER A 85 -18.44 11.02 3.99
C SER A 85 -17.01 11.49 4.24
N LEU A 86 -16.47 12.37 3.39
CA LEU A 86 -15.14 12.98 3.55
C LEU A 86 -15.09 14.11 4.60
N SER A 87 -16.23 14.74 4.91
CA SER A 87 -16.29 15.92 5.81
C SER A 87 -15.75 15.68 7.22
N LYS A 88 -15.81 14.42 7.70
CA LYS A 88 -15.28 14.01 9.00
C LYS A 88 -13.78 13.69 8.97
N CYS A 89 -13.20 13.50 7.78
CA CYS A 89 -11.84 13.01 7.61
C CYS A 89 -10.85 14.17 7.58
N ALA A 90 -9.75 14.05 8.32
CA ALA A 90 -8.59 14.90 8.13
C ALA A 90 -7.63 14.28 7.10
N VAL A 91 -7.49 12.95 7.13
CA VAL A 91 -6.73 12.17 6.15
C VAL A 91 -7.58 11.00 5.66
N TYR A 92 -7.64 10.79 4.35
CA TYR A 92 -8.22 9.60 3.73
C TYR A 92 -7.10 8.64 3.32
N VAL A 93 -7.20 7.38 3.69
CA VAL A 93 -6.20 6.35 3.40
C VAL A 93 -6.87 5.27 2.57
N SER A 94 -6.42 5.06 1.33
CA SER A 94 -6.85 3.93 0.50
C SER A 94 -5.66 3.10 0.07
N VAL A 95 -5.78 1.79 0.24
CA VAL A 95 -4.70 0.85 0.05
C VAL A 95 -5.21 -0.34 -0.73
N ASN A 96 -4.67 -0.56 -1.92
CA ASN A 96 -4.98 -1.70 -2.76
C ASN A 96 -6.50 -1.87 -2.99
N ALA A 97 -7.18 -0.75 -3.22
CA ALA A 97 -8.55 -0.72 -3.73
C ALA A 97 -8.65 -1.49 -5.06
N ALA A 98 -9.77 -2.17 -5.28
CA ALA A 98 -9.98 -3.01 -6.44
C ALA A 98 -11.41 -2.86 -6.99
N GLY A 99 -11.55 -2.84 -8.33
CA GLY A 99 -12.86 -2.77 -8.99
C GLY A 99 -13.71 -4.03 -8.87
N GLY A 100 -13.19 -5.11 -8.26
CA GLY A 100 -13.87 -6.39 -8.15
C GLY A 100 -13.62 -7.09 -6.81
N ARG A 101 -14.66 -7.75 -6.29
CA ARG A 101 -14.57 -8.50 -5.04
C ARG A 101 -13.87 -9.85 -5.23
N THR A 102 -13.04 -10.21 -4.26
CA THR A 102 -12.53 -11.59 -4.11
C THR A 102 -13.32 -12.32 -3.03
N TYR A 103 -13.82 -13.51 -3.36
CA TYR A 103 -14.42 -14.42 -2.39
C TYR A 103 -13.39 -15.44 -1.95
N LYS A 104 -13.42 -15.80 -0.66
CA LYS A 104 -12.55 -16.85 -0.10
C LYS A 104 -13.39 -18.00 0.45
N LEU A 105 -12.90 -19.22 0.26
CA LEU A 105 -13.42 -20.44 0.88
C LEU A 105 -12.25 -21.21 1.46
N PHE A 106 -12.29 -21.52 2.76
CA PHE A 106 -11.16 -22.15 3.49
C PHE A 106 -9.81 -21.43 3.28
N GLY A 107 -9.81 -20.09 3.30
CA GLY A 107 -8.60 -19.28 3.07
C GLY A 107 -8.17 -19.18 1.60
N LEU A 108 -8.73 -19.99 0.70
CA LEU A 108 -8.42 -20.00 -0.72
C LEU A 108 -9.29 -19.04 -1.50
N ASN A 109 -8.64 -18.35 -2.41
CA ASN A 109 -9.22 -17.41 -3.34
C ASN A 109 -10.07 -18.11 -4.41
N LEU A 110 -11.38 -17.84 -4.46
CA LEU A 110 -12.28 -18.45 -5.45
C LEU A 110 -12.14 -17.81 -6.84
N PRO A 111 -12.13 -18.61 -7.93
CA PRO A 111 -12.14 -18.11 -9.30
C PRO A 111 -13.55 -17.64 -9.68
N THR A 112 -13.87 -16.37 -9.43
CA THR A 112 -15.16 -15.75 -9.76
C THR A 112 -15.01 -14.69 -10.86
N LYS A 113 -16.08 -14.43 -11.62
CA LYS A 113 -16.11 -13.30 -12.59
C LYS A 113 -15.78 -11.95 -11.95
N SER A 114 -16.11 -11.76 -10.67
CA SER A 114 -15.74 -10.55 -9.93
C SER A 114 -14.24 -10.43 -9.69
N ARG A 115 -13.54 -11.56 -9.51
CA ARG A 115 -12.08 -11.60 -9.35
C ARG A 115 -11.37 -11.17 -10.64
N GLU A 116 -11.89 -11.54 -11.79
CA GLU A 116 -11.35 -11.14 -13.10
C GLU A 116 -11.43 -9.62 -13.30
N ARG A 117 -12.39 -8.95 -12.66
CA ARG A 117 -12.63 -7.51 -12.75
C ARG A 117 -11.83 -6.67 -11.76
N ARG A 118 -10.92 -7.26 -10.98
CA ARG A 118 -10.15 -6.53 -9.96
C ARG A 118 -9.28 -5.39 -10.51
N HIS A 119 -8.89 -5.49 -11.77
CA HIS A 119 -8.09 -4.49 -12.47
C HIS A 119 -8.90 -3.28 -12.96
N LEU A 120 -10.24 -3.39 -12.98
CA LEU A 120 -11.11 -2.26 -13.32
C LEU A 120 -10.98 -1.16 -12.25
N SER A 121 -11.29 0.08 -12.64
CA SER A 121 -11.23 1.23 -11.74
C SER A 121 -11.97 0.92 -10.43
N ALA A 122 -11.28 1.06 -9.31
CA ALA A 122 -11.87 0.86 -8.00
C ALA A 122 -12.81 2.01 -7.64
N PHE A 123 -12.51 3.21 -8.10
CA PHE A 123 -13.27 4.43 -7.86
C PHE A 123 -14.09 4.81 -9.09
N SER A 124 -15.33 5.22 -8.87
CA SER A 124 -16.16 5.82 -9.90
C SER A 124 -15.68 7.24 -10.28
N PRO A 125 -16.06 7.76 -11.46
CA PRO A 125 -15.74 9.14 -11.84
C PRO A 125 -16.18 10.18 -10.80
N ASP A 126 -17.36 10.01 -10.19
CA ASP A 126 -17.89 10.94 -9.18
C ASP A 126 -17.06 10.90 -7.89
N GLU A 127 -16.59 9.73 -7.46
CA GLU A 127 -15.71 9.59 -6.30
C GLU A 127 -14.35 10.25 -6.54
N ILE A 128 -13.80 10.10 -7.75
CA ILE A 128 -12.54 10.75 -8.14
C ILE A 128 -12.71 12.28 -8.10
N ILE A 129 -13.81 12.80 -8.66
CA ILE A 129 -14.13 14.23 -8.60
C ILE A 129 -14.29 14.70 -7.15
N ALA A 130 -15.00 13.94 -6.32
CA ALA A 130 -15.24 14.28 -4.92
C ALA A 130 -13.93 14.33 -4.11
N LEU A 131 -13.05 13.32 -4.23
CA LEU A 131 -11.74 13.31 -3.58
C LEU A 131 -10.89 14.47 -4.05
N ARG A 132 -10.77 14.66 -5.36
CA ARG A 132 -9.96 15.75 -5.93
C ARG A 132 -10.41 17.10 -5.40
N ASN A 133 -11.71 17.38 -5.45
CA ASN A 133 -12.30 18.63 -4.96
C ASN A 133 -12.08 18.83 -3.44
N TRP A 134 -12.20 17.75 -2.65
CA TRP A 134 -11.95 17.80 -1.21
C TRP A 134 -10.48 18.07 -0.89
N ILE A 135 -9.55 17.44 -1.62
CA ILE A 135 -8.11 17.66 -1.50
C ILE A 135 -7.77 19.11 -1.90
N GLU A 136 -8.26 19.60 -3.05
CA GLU A 136 -8.02 20.98 -3.50
C GLU A 136 -8.41 22.02 -2.43
N ARG A 137 -9.44 21.72 -1.62
CA ARG A 137 -9.89 22.57 -0.50
C ARG A 137 -9.13 22.40 0.81
N GLY A 138 -8.23 21.43 0.92
CA GLY A 138 -7.36 21.24 2.09
C GLY A 138 -7.32 19.83 2.64
N GLY A 139 -8.12 18.90 2.12
CA GLY A 139 -8.08 17.49 2.47
C GLY A 139 -6.75 16.83 2.11
N SER A 140 -6.46 15.70 2.74
CA SER A 140 -5.21 14.97 2.55
C SER A 140 -5.46 13.50 2.26
N ILE A 141 -4.70 12.91 1.33
CA ILE A 141 -4.84 11.50 0.97
C ILE A 141 -3.49 10.77 1.00
N LEU A 142 -3.53 9.55 1.54
CA LEU A 142 -2.53 8.50 1.31
C LEU A 142 -3.16 7.47 0.37
N LEU A 143 -2.69 7.42 -0.87
CA LEU A 143 -3.11 6.43 -1.87
C LEU A 143 -1.98 5.44 -2.09
N ILE A 144 -2.24 4.16 -1.83
CA ILE A 144 -1.26 3.10 -2.02
C ILE A 144 -1.84 2.03 -2.94
N ALA A 145 -1.09 1.66 -3.96
CA ALA A 145 -1.44 0.55 -4.83
C ALA A 145 -0.18 -0.21 -5.19
N ASP A 146 -0.17 -1.52 -4.96
CA ASP A 146 0.84 -2.42 -5.48
C ASP A 146 0.70 -2.57 -7.01
N HIS A 147 1.50 -3.45 -7.60
CA HIS A 147 1.38 -3.86 -8.99
C HIS A 147 -0.02 -4.41 -9.36
N HIS A 148 -0.18 -4.83 -10.62
CA HIS A 148 -1.41 -5.45 -11.12
C HIS A 148 -1.99 -6.50 -10.13
N PRO A 149 -3.29 -6.46 -9.80
CA PRO A 149 -4.33 -5.65 -10.43
C PRO A 149 -4.52 -4.24 -9.82
N PHE A 150 -3.92 -3.96 -8.67
CA PHE A 150 -4.25 -2.79 -7.86
C PHE A 150 -3.80 -1.48 -8.50
N GLY A 151 -2.59 -1.44 -9.08
CA GLY A 151 -2.09 -0.28 -9.80
C GLY A 151 -3.01 0.15 -10.96
N LEU A 152 -3.59 -0.81 -11.69
CA LEU A 152 -4.59 -0.50 -12.73
C LEU A 152 -5.90 0.02 -12.12
N ALA A 153 -6.37 -0.62 -11.05
CA ALA A 153 -7.61 -0.23 -10.39
C ALA A 153 -7.55 1.18 -9.76
N ALA A 154 -6.36 1.61 -9.30
CA ALA A 154 -6.13 2.93 -8.74
C ALA A 154 -5.71 3.98 -9.79
N SER A 155 -5.40 3.57 -11.03
CA SER A 155 -4.74 4.42 -12.04
C SER A 155 -5.54 5.70 -12.35
N ALA A 156 -6.86 5.60 -12.48
CA ALA A 156 -7.71 6.77 -12.77
C ALA A 156 -7.66 7.82 -11.65
N LEU A 157 -7.76 7.39 -10.38
CA LEU A 157 -7.64 8.28 -9.22
C LEU A 157 -6.22 8.84 -9.12
N SER A 158 -5.20 7.99 -9.19
CA SER A 158 -3.80 8.41 -9.09
C SER A 158 -3.43 9.47 -10.14
N THR A 159 -3.88 9.27 -11.39
CA THR A 159 -3.64 10.21 -12.49
C THR A 159 -4.31 11.56 -12.20
N ALA A 160 -5.55 11.55 -11.68
CA ALA A 160 -6.25 12.76 -11.26
C ALA A 160 -5.55 13.51 -10.10
N LEU A 161 -4.68 12.82 -9.36
CA LEU A 161 -3.84 13.37 -8.29
C LEU A 161 -2.41 13.70 -8.75
N GLY A 162 -2.10 13.54 -10.05
CA GLY A 162 -0.81 13.93 -10.64
C GLY A 162 0.28 12.85 -10.58
N VAL A 163 -0.06 11.59 -10.33
CA VAL A 163 0.89 10.47 -10.30
C VAL A 163 0.40 9.33 -11.21
N GLU A 164 1.25 8.84 -12.10
CA GLU A 164 0.96 7.74 -13.02
C GLU A 164 1.47 6.41 -12.43
N MET A 165 0.64 5.37 -12.54
CA MET A 165 0.91 4.00 -12.09
C MET A 165 1.51 3.16 -13.22
N GLY A 166 2.64 2.46 -12.97
CA GLY A 166 3.27 1.59 -13.97
C GLY A 166 2.60 0.23 -14.15
N GLY A 167 1.96 -0.31 -13.10
CA GLY A 167 1.19 -1.56 -13.13
C GLY A 167 2.01 -2.86 -13.14
N GLY A 168 3.29 -2.82 -13.51
CA GLY A 168 4.23 -3.94 -13.37
C GLY A 168 4.75 -4.08 -11.95
N PHE A 169 5.25 -5.26 -11.59
CA PHE A 169 5.95 -5.43 -10.32
C PHE A 169 7.43 -5.09 -10.48
N THR A 170 7.97 -4.30 -9.55
CA THR A 170 9.31 -3.72 -9.68
C THR A 170 10.34 -4.51 -8.88
N GLU A 171 11.46 -4.82 -9.52
CA GLU A 171 12.67 -5.34 -8.86
C GLU A 171 13.83 -4.37 -9.09
N ALA A 172 14.79 -4.37 -8.17
CA ALA A 172 16.04 -3.63 -8.33
C ALA A 172 17.23 -4.37 -7.68
N ALA A 173 18.43 -4.15 -8.21
CA ALA A 173 19.65 -4.78 -7.70
C ALA A 173 20.22 -4.08 -6.44
N ASN A 174 19.48 -3.13 -5.87
CA ASN A 174 19.89 -2.35 -4.69
C ASN A 174 19.55 -3.02 -3.35
N SER A 175 19.12 -4.27 -3.38
CA SER A 175 18.74 -5.06 -2.20
C SER A 175 19.90 -5.72 -1.47
N GLY A 176 21.14 -5.52 -1.93
CA GLY A 176 22.34 -6.05 -1.29
C GLY A 176 22.51 -7.58 -1.39
N ALA A 177 21.65 -8.30 -2.12
CA ALA A 177 21.71 -9.75 -2.17
C ALA A 177 21.49 -10.38 -3.57
N SER A 178 21.97 -11.62 -3.69
CA SER A 178 22.25 -12.30 -4.96
C SER A 178 21.09 -13.17 -5.50
N ASN A 179 19.95 -13.26 -4.80
CA ASN A 179 18.82 -14.10 -5.21
C ASN A 179 17.58 -13.26 -5.58
N SER A 180 16.59 -13.88 -6.25
CA SER A 180 15.40 -13.18 -6.76
C SER A 180 14.41 -12.73 -5.68
N LEU A 181 14.33 -13.41 -4.53
CA LEU A 181 13.48 -12.99 -3.40
C LEU A 181 14.01 -11.72 -2.73
N ASP A 182 15.31 -11.48 -2.81
CA ASP A 182 15.91 -10.26 -2.30
C ASP A 182 15.80 -9.12 -3.31
N ARG A 183 15.81 -9.38 -4.64
CA ARG A 183 15.59 -8.33 -5.65
C ARG A 183 14.21 -7.69 -5.59
N SER A 184 13.25 -8.39 -4.99
CA SER A 184 11.92 -7.89 -4.67
C SER A 184 11.86 -7.20 -3.30
N GLN A 185 12.98 -7.04 -2.59
CA GLN A 185 13.09 -6.24 -1.36
C GLN A 185 13.95 -5.01 -1.64
N LEU A 186 13.32 -3.85 -1.84
CA LEU A 186 14.04 -2.66 -2.29
C LEU A 186 14.46 -1.84 -1.07
N LEU A 187 15.75 -1.51 -0.97
CA LEU A 187 16.28 -0.66 0.09
C LEU A 187 16.55 0.75 -0.43
N PHE A 188 15.84 1.73 0.13
CA PHE A 188 16.05 3.15 -0.12
C PHE A 188 16.77 3.74 1.09
N SER A 189 17.93 4.35 0.88
CA SER A 189 18.71 4.92 1.98
C SER A 189 19.38 6.22 1.59
N ARG A 190 19.82 6.98 2.59
CA ARG A 190 20.70 8.14 2.36
C ARG A 190 22.06 7.69 1.79
N GLU A 191 22.55 6.55 2.26
CA GLU A 191 23.84 5.97 1.86
C GLU A 191 23.89 5.61 0.37
N ASN A 192 22.84 4.98 -0.15
CA ASN A 192 22.74 4.67 -1.59
C ASN A 192 22.13 5.80 -2.43
N GLY A 193 21.83 6.96 -1.83
CA GLY A 193 21.31 8.13 -2.55
C GLY A 193 19.88 7.99 -3.08
N LEU A 194 19.13 6.98 -2.62
CA LEU A 194 17.79 6.67 -3.15
C LEU A 194 16.63 7.23 -2.30
N LEU A 195 16.93 7.97 -1.24
CA LEU A 195 15.94 8.80 -0.55
C LEU A 195 15.94 10.20 -1.16
N GLY A 196 14.74 10.70 -1.49
CA GLY A 196 14.54 12.07 -1.97
C GLY A 196 14.79 13.13 -0.90
N THR A 197 14.40 14.37 -1.21
CA THR A 197 14.45 15.50 -0.26
C THR A 197 13.03 15.99 0.03
N HIS A 198 12.55 15.76 1.24
CA HIS A 198 11.20 16.15 1.65
C HIS A 198 11.07 16.19 3.19
N PRO A 199 10.20 17.03 3.80
CA PRO A 199 9.96 17.03 5.24
C PRO A 199 9.64 15.66 5.84
N ILE A 200 8.92 14.80 5.09
CA ILE A 200 8.65 13.40 5.49
C ILE A 200 9.95 12.61 5.76
N LEU A 201 11.02 12.87 5.01
CA LEU A 201 12.30 12.16 5.16
C LEU A 201 13.21 12.82 6.19
N SER A 202 12.99 14.10 6.50
CA SER A 202 13.76 14.86 7.49
C SER A 202 13.21 14.72 8.91
N GLY A 203 11.89 14.58 9.07
CA GLY A 203 11.23 14.64 10.38
C GLY A 203 11.31 16.03 11.03
N ARG A 204 10.75 16.19 12.24
CA ARG A 204 10.78 17.46 13.00
C ARG A 204 12.09 17.63 13.78
N LYS A 205 12.75 16.51 14.08
CA LYS A 205 13.98 16.42 14.88
C LYS A 205 14.86 15.29 14.36
N ALA A 206 16.14 15.32 14.71
CA ALA A 206 17.13 14.34 14.24
C ALA A 206 16.71 12.87 14.46
N ALA A 207 16.04 12.56 15.58
CA ALA A 207 15.54 11.21 15.88
C ALA A 207 14.39 10.74 14.97
N GLU A 208 13.75 11.64 14.23
CA GLU A 208 12.68 11.33 13.28
C GLU A 208 13.19 11.29 11.83
N GLN A 209 14.49 11.54 11.62
CA GLN A 209 15.07 11.54 10.29
C GLN A 209 15.14 10.11 9.75
N ILE A 210 14.65 9.95 8.52
CA ILE A 210 14.68 8.67 7.82
C ILE A 210 16.06 8.46 7.23
N ALA A 211 16.72 7.38 7.64
CA ALA A 211 17.99 6.92 7.09
C ALA A 211 17.79 5.79 6.08
N ARG A 212 16.85 4.86 6.35
CA ARG A 212 16.60 3.66 5.53
C ARG A 212 15.11 3.30 5.52
N VAL A 213 14.55 3.06 4.33
CA VAL A 213 13.21 2.50 4.13
C VAL A 213 13.33 1.26 3.28
N GLN A 214 12.66 0.18 3.68
CA GLN A 214 12.56 -1.02 2.88
C GLN A 214 11.14 -1.21 2.37
N THR A 215 11.00 -1.61 1.11
CA THR A 215 9.72 -1.99 0.51
C THR A 215 9.80 -3.40 -0.08
N PHE A 216 8.64 -3.94 -0.46
CA PHE A 216 8.49 -5.34 -0.84
C PHE A 216 7.84 -5.45 -2.22
N THR A 217 8.65 -5.30 -3.26
CA THR A 217 8.28 -5.34 -4.68
C THR A 217 7.56 -4.06 -5.10
N GLY A 218 6.25 -4.00 -4.90
CA GLY A 218 5.41 -2.91 -5.35
C GLY A 218 5.42 -2.69 -6.86
N GLN A 219 5.23 -1.45 -7.28
CA GLN A 219 5.32 -0.97 -8.66
C GLN A 219 6.12 0.33 -8.75
N SER A 220 6.56 0.66 -9.96
CA SER A 220 7.19 1.94 -10.26
C SER A 220 6.14 2.98 -10.65
N LEU A 221 6.41 4.23 -10.27
CA LEU A 221 5.52 5.38 -10.42
C LEU A 221 6.23 6.49 -11.16
N ARG A 222 5.45 7.37 -11.79
CA ARG A 222 5.96 8.57 -12.45
C ARG A 222 5.11 9.77 -12.06
N SER A 223 5.75 10.91 -11.82
CA SER A 223 5.06 12.19 -11.71
C SER A 223 5.89 13.28 -12.37
N ARG A 224 5.22 14.21 -13.05
CA ARG A 224 5.87 15.39 -13.66
C ARG A 224 6.00 16.56 -12.68
N THR A 225 5.17 16.60 -11.65
CA THR A 225 5.05 17.72 -10.72
C THR A 225 5.24 17.31 -9.26
N GLY A 226 5.19 16.00 -8.97
CA GLY A 226 5.39 15.46 -7.64
C GLY A 226 6.85 15.42 -7.22
N THR A 227 7.09 15.47 -5.91
CA THR A 227 8.41 15.30 -5.31
C THR A 227 8.61 13.82 -4.94
N PRO A 228 9.63 13.13 -5.48
CA PRO A 228 9.86 11.72 -5.17
C PRO A 228 10.37 11.56 -3.73
N LEU A 229 9.90 10.51 -3.04
CA LEU A 229 10.39 10.11 -1.72
C LEU A 229 11.34 8.90 -1.80
N LEU A 230 10.92 7.87 -2.55
CA LEU A 230 11.64 6.60 -2.70
C LEU A 230 12.07 6.46 -4.16
N ILE A 231 13.31 6.84 -4.47
CA ILE A 231 13.83 6.91 -5.85
C ILE A 231 14.32 5.53 -6.26
N LEU A 232 13.88 5.06 -7.42
CA LEU A 232 14.36 3.83 -8.04
C LEU A 232 15.66 4.13 -8.80
N GLY A 233 16.70 3.34 -8.53
CA GLY A 233 17.97 3.44 -9.28
C GLY A 233 17.85 2.91 -10.70
N ASP A 234 18.84 3.20 -11.55
CA ASP A 234 18.83 2.88 -12.99
C ASP A 234 18.69 1.38 -13.31
N SER A 235 18.99 0.49 -12.34
CA SER A 235 18.81 -0.95 -12.46
C SER A 235 17.35 -1.42 -12.34
N ALA A 236 16.42 -0.54 -11.98
CA ALA A 236 15.05 -0.90 -11.70
C ALA A 236 14.35 -1.45 -12.95
N THR A 237 13.73 -2.60 -12.80
CA THR A 237 13.06 -3.35 -13.88
C THR A 237 11.64 -3.66 -13.44
N ASP A 238 10.68 -3.39 -14.33
CA ASP A 238 9.29 -3.80 -14.15
C ASP A 238 9.02 -5.09 -14.90
N TYR A 239 8.22 -5.95 -14.29
CA TYR A 239 7.72 -7.18 -14.88
C TYR A 239 6.21 -7.09 -15.06
N LEU A 240 5.77 -7.17 -16.31
CA LEU A 240 4.37 -7.01 -16.70
C LEU A 240 3.78 -8.34 -17.17
N PRO A 241 2.53 -8.67 -16.77
CA PRO A 241 1.83 -9.83 -17.31
C PRO A 241 1.32 -9.51 -18.72
N GLU A 242 1.94 -10.09 -19.75
CA GLU A 242 1.55 -9.94 -21.15
C GLU A 242 1.31 -11.32 -21.76
N ASN A 243 0.08 -11.58 -22.25
CA ASN A 243 -0.30 -12.84 -22.90
C ASN A 243 0.09 -14.11 -22.12
N GLY A 244 -0.06 -14.07 -20.79
CA GLY A 244 0.28 -15.20 -19.90
C GLY A 244 1.77 -15.38 -19.62
N LYS A 245 2.63 -14.46 -20.05
CA LYS A 245 4.06 -14.43 -19.74
C LYS A 245 4.43 -13.16 -18.97
N LEU A 246 5.51 -13.23 -18.19
CA LEU A 246 6.10 -12.04 -17.59
C LEU A 246 7.15 -11.47 -18.54
N VAL A 247 6.97 -10.21 -18.91
CA VAL A 247 7.89 -9.46 -19.78
C VAL A 247 8.60 -8.42 -18.93
N SER A 248 9.93 -8.49 -18.90
CA SER A 248 10.78 -7.51 -18.22
C SER A 248 10.98 -6.26 -19.10
N ARG A 249 10.85 -5.08 -18.50
CA ARG A 249 11.13 -3.78 -19.12
C ARG A 249 11.85 -2.89 -18.11
N THR A 250 12.56 -1.87 -18.57
CA THR A 250 13.01 -0.78 -17.66
C THR A 250 11.80 -0.24 -16.89
N ALA A 251 12.00 0.07 -15.60
CA ALA A 251 10.94 0.59 -14.75
C ALA A 251 10.19 1.76 -15.42
N PHE A 252 8.86 1.73 -15.35
CA PHE A 252 7.98 2.73 -15.95
C PHE A 252 8.32 4.15 -15.48
N GLY A 253 8.62 4.33 -14.20
CA GLY A 253 9.02 5.62 -13.67
C GLY A 253 10.11 5.52 -12.60
N PRO A 254 10.68 6.66 -12.20
CA PRO A 254 11.92 6.71 -11.45
C PRO A 254 11.73 6.63 -9.93
N ALA A 255 10.53 6.36 -9.42
CA ALA A 255 10.28 6.30 -7.98
C ALA A 255 9.15 5.35 -7.62
N GLN A 256 9.10 4.94 -6.36
CA GLN A 256 8.03 4.13 -5.78
C GLN A 256 7.12 4.92 -4.82
N ALA A 257 7.45 6.17 -4.55
CA ALA A 257 6.60 7.06 -3.78
C ALA A 257 6.79 8.52 -4.18
N TYR A 258 5.69 9.25 -4.25
CA TYR A 258 5.65 10.68 -4.55
C TYR A 258 4.78 11.43 -3.54
N THR A 259 5.14 12.69 -3.29
CA THR A 259 4.23 13.69 -2.72
C THR A 259 3.77 14.67 -3.80
N VAL A 260 2.52 15.12 -3.71
CA VAL A 260 1.96 16.18 -4.55
C VAL A 260 1.18 17.14 -3.66
N THR A 261 1.31 18.44 -3.91
CA THR A 261 0.40 19.45 -3.37
C THR A 261 -0.66 19.74 -4.42
N LEU A 262 -1.93 19.54 -4.07
CA LEU A 262 -3.05 19.80 -4.96
C LEU A 262 -3.98 20.84 -4.31
N GLY A 263 -4.00 22.05 -4.87
CA GLY A 263 -4.65 23.20 -4.23
C GLY A 263 -4.06 23.44 -2.83
N LYS A 264 -4.91 23.38 -1.81
CA LYS A 264 -4.48 23.48 -0.40
C LYS A 264 -4.12 22.12 0.20
N GLY A 265 -4.47 21.01 -0.45
CA GLY A 265 -4.34 19.64 0.07
C GLY A 265 -2.98 19.00 -0.10
N ARG A 266 -2.81 17.85 0.53
CA ARG A 266 -1.57 17.06 0.52
C ARG A 266 -1.84 15.64 0.05
N VAL A 267 -1.07 15.16 -0.91
CA VAL A 267 -1.20 13.83 -1.50
C VAL A 267 0.11 13.08 -1.29
N VAL A 268 0.03 11.85 -0.79
CA VAL A 268 1.11 10.86 -0.90
C VAL A 268 0.58 9.71 -1.75
N VAL A 269 1.33 9.34 -2.80
CA VAL A 269 1.06 8.15 -3.61
C VAL A 269 2.23 7.18 -3.46
N MET A 270 1.94 5.93 -3.14
CA MET A 270 2.96 4.88 -3.01
C MET A 270 2.61 3.64 -3.86
N GLY A 271 3.65 3.04 -4.40
CA GLY A 271 3.58 1.83 -5.22
C GLY A 271 3.67 0.54 -4.43
N GLU A 272 3.74 0.58 -3.09
CA GLU A 272 3.96 -0.60 -2.25
C GLU A 272 3.28 -0.47 -0.87
N ALA A 273 2.47 -1.46 -0.50
CA ALA A 273 1.63 -1.46 0.70
C ALA A 273 2.27 -2.10 1.94
N ALA A 274 3.04 -3.16 1.79
CA ALA A 274 3.61 -3.88 2.92
C ALA A 274 4.57 -3.01 3.74
N ALA A 275 5.25 -2.03 3.12
CA ALA A 275 6.14 -1.08 3.80
C ALA A 275 5.50 -0.30 4.95
N LEU A 276 4.18 -0.07 4.91
CA LEU A 276 3.46 0.78 5.87
C LEU A 276 2.59 -0.02 6.85
N THR A 277 2.69 -1.34 6.85
CA THR A 277 1.96 -2.22 7.80
C THR A 277 2.95 -3.12 8.56
N ALA A 278 2.46 -4.12 9.27
CA ALA A 278 3.26 -5.16 9.89
C ALA A 278 2.65 -6.51 9.51
N GLN A 279 3.31 -7.24 8.61
CA GLN A 279 2.80 -8.53 8.12
C GLN A 279 3.82 -9.64 8.36
N VAL A 280 3.29 -10.86 8.42
CA VAL A 280 4.05 -12.09 8.52
C VAL A 280 3.54 -13.11 7.51
N ASP A 281 4.44 -13.86 6.89
CA ASP A 281 4.08 -15.00 6.05
C ASP A 281 4.09 -16.32 6.85
N ASP A 282 3.70 -17.42 6.20
CA ASP A 282 3.66 -18.75 6.85
C ASP A 282 5.04 -19.28 7.27
N LYS A 283 6.13 -18.66 6.82
CA LYS A 283 7.51 -18.99 7.19
C LYS A 283 8.05 -18.11 8.32
N GLY A 284 7.27 -17.14 8.80
CA GLY A 284 7.68 -16.19 9.82
C GLY A 284 8.48 -15.01 9.28
N ASN A 285 8.58 -14.83 7.95
CA ASN A 285 9.23 -13.67 7.38
C ASN A 285 8.41 -12.41 7.68
N LYS A 286 9.10 -11.34 8.08
CA LYS A 286 8.50 -10.09 8.51
C LYS A 286 8.51 -9.06 7.40
N PHE A 287 7.45 -8.28 7.30
CA PHE A 287 7.28 -7.21 6.32
C PHE A 287 6.87 -5.89 7.01
N GLY A 288 7.34 -4.77 6.49
CA GLY A 288 6.94 -3.42 6.90
C GLY A 288 7.59 -2.92 8.19
N MET A 289 6.80 -2.31 9.07
CA MET A 289 7.21 -1.61 10.30
C MET A 289 8.00 -2.47 11.30
N GLN A 290 7.96 -3.79 11.15
CA GLN A 290 8.60 -4.76 12.03
C GLN A 290 9.90 -5.35 11.48
N VAL A 291 10.36 -4.88 10.32
CA VAL A 291 11.67 -5.25 9.78
C VAL A 291 12.76 -4.50 10.54
N ALA A 292 13.76 -5.25 11.01
CA ALA A 292 14.85 -4.69 11.78
C ALA A 292 15.83 -3.90 10.89
N GLY A 293 16.42 -2.85 11.45
CA GLY A 293 17.44 -2.04 10.74
C GLY A 293 16.87 -1.07 9.71
N THR A 294 15.55 -0.86 9.69
CA THR A 294 14.87 0.11 8.83
C THR A 294 14.01 1.07 9.65
N ASP A 295 13.70 2.22 9.07
CA ASP A 295 12.91 3.29 9.70
C ASP A 295 11.44 3.24 9.23
N ASN A 296 10.95 2.10 8.75
CA ASN A 296 9.60 1.97 8.18
C ASN A 296 8.49 2.50 9.13
N LEU A 297 8.60 2.24 10.43
CA LEU A 297 7.68 2.79 11.43
C LEU A 297 7.75 4.32 11.49
N GLN A 298 8.95 4.90 11.55
CA GLN A 298 9.11 6.35 11.58
C GLN A 298 8.67 7.00 10.26
N PHE A 299 8.86 6.31 9.14
CA PHE A 299 8.40 6.75 7.83
C PHE A 299 6.87 6.82 7.76
N VAL A 300 6.17 5.82 8.31
CA VAL A 300 4.71 5.86 8.50
C VAL A 300 4.28 7.08 9.32
N LEU A 301 4.91 7.29 10.47
CA LEU A 301 4.59 8.43 11.35
C LEU A 301 4.81 9.77 10.62
N ASN A 302 5.96 9.95 9.96
CA ASN A 302 6.26 11.19 9.24
C ASN A 302 5.32 11.43 8.05
N ILE A 303 4.93 10.39 7.31
CA ILE A 303 3.92 10.51 6.25
C ILE A 303 2.62 11.07 6.84
N MET A 304 2.18 10.48 7.95
CA MET A 304 0.90 10.83 8.55
C MET A 304 0.93 12.19 9.23
N HIS A 305 2.03 12.55 9.89
CA HIS A 305 2.27 13.89 10.42
C HIS A 305 2.26 14.94 9.30
N TRP A 306 2.82 14.64 8.13
CA TRP A 306 2.76 15.54 6.99
C TRP A 306 1.34 15.60 6.42
N LEU A 307 0.64 14.49 6.24
CA LEU A 307 -0.74 14.54 5.74
C LEU A 307 -1.68 15.27 6.70
N SER A 308 -1.46 15.18 8.01
CA SER A 308 -2.23 15.90 9.04
C SER A 308 -1.69 17.29 9.40
N ARG A 309 -0.67 17.78 8.69
CA ARG A 309 -0.10 19.13 8.82
C ARG A 309 0.61 19.42 10.13
N LEU A 310 1.11 18.39 10.79
CA LEU A 310 2.05 18.52 11.91
C LEU A 310 3.49 18.72 11.44
N LEU A 311 3.80 18.23 10.23
CA LEU A 311 5.05 18.48 9.48
C LEU A 311 4.86 19.51 8.36
#